data_AF-A0A7G9CEV1-F1
#
_entry.id   AF-A0A7G9CEV1-F1
#
_cell.length_a   1.000
_cell.length_b   1.000
_cell.length_c   1.000
_cell.angle_alpha   90.00
_cell.angle_beta   90.00
_cell.angle_gamma   90.00
#
_symmetry.space_group_name_H-M   'P 1'
#
loop_
_entity.id
_entity.type
_entity.pdbx_description
1 polymer ?
#
loop_
_entity_poly.entity_id
_entity_poly.type
_entity_poly.pdbx_seq_one_letter_code
_entity_poly.pdbx_strand_id
1 'polypeptide(L)'
;MTVLNKQALREAAEKATPGEWKRMMRNSDELMTTFHGVAIGNVFVELTTGKRDIFDAEFIAAANPATVLALLDELESADMINADYRKRLDRLERRCNHQGSVYWDASGVKRCAGCGIDAAGIGAKGE
;
A
#
# COMPACT_ATOMS: atom_id res chain seq x y z
N MET A 1 0.34 15.11 -2.81
CA MET A 1 -0.13 13.97 -2.00
C MET A 1 0.91 13.72 -0.92
N THR A 2 0.53 13.85 0.35
CA THR A 2 1.39 13.47 1.47
C THR A 2 1.48 11.95 1.53
N VAL A 3 2.68 11.40 1.65
CA VAL A 3 2.87 9.96 1.87
C VAL A 3 2.16 9.60 3.17
N LEU A 4 1.22 8.65 3.11
CA LEU A 4 0.52 8.14 4.27
C LEU A 4 1.54 7.44 5.20
N ASN A 5 1.61 7.87 6.45
CA ASN A 5 2.44 7.19 7.45
C ASN A 5 1.71 5.93 7.96
N LYS A 6 2.01 4.78 7.33
CA LYS A 6 1.39 3.48 7.65
C LYS A 6 1.62 3.07 9.10
N GLN A 7 2.81 3.34 9.66
CA GLN A 7 3.14 2.98 11.04
C GLN A 7 2.31 3.79 12.04
N ALA A 8 2.20 5.10 11.83
CA ALA A 8 1.36 5.95 12.68
C ALA A 8 -0.12 5.55 12.59
N LEU A 9 -0.59 5.14 11.41
CA LEU A 9 -1.96 4.65 11.24
C LEU A 9 -2.19 3.30 11.95
N ARG A 10 -1.22 2.38 11.89
CA ARG A 10 -1.25 1.12 12.63
C ARG A 10 -1.33 1.35 14.13
N GLU A 11 -0.44 2.20 14.67
CA GLU A 11 -0.45 2.55 16.11
C GLU A 11 -1.77 3.20 16.54
N ALA A 12 -2.36 4.04 15.69
CA ALA A 12 -3.67 4.64 15.96
C ALA A 12 -4.78 3.58 15.98
N ALA A 13 -4.77 2.62 15.06
CA ALA A 13 -5.73 1.53 15.01
C ALA A 13 -5.58 0.57 16.21
N GLU A 14 -4.36 0.22 16.62
CA GLU A 14 -4.11 -0.62 17.80
C GLU A 14 -4.58 0.01 19.12
N LYS A 15 -4.47 1.35 19.24
CA LYS A 15 -4.94 2.10 20.41
C LYS A 15 -6.45 2.37 20.39
N ALA A 16 -7.07 2.30 19.23
CA ALA A 16 -8.50 2.49 19.07
C ALA A 16 -9.27 1.28 19.62
N THR A 17 -10.59 1.42 19.77
CA THR A 17 -11.38 0.34 20.35
C THR A 17 -11.47 -0.86 19.41
N PRO A 18 -11.03 -2.05 19.86
CA PRO A 18 -11.08 -3.24 19.03
C PRO A 18 -12.52 -3.72 18.83
N GLY A 19 -12.73 -4.50 17.77
CA GLY A 19 -14.00 -5.14 17.47
C GLY A 19 -14.87 -4.37 16.47
N GLU A 20 -16.06 -4.89 16.24
CA GLU A 20 -17.01 -4.35 15.26
C GLU A 20 -17.59 -3.03 15.74
N TRP A 21 -17.53 -2.01 14.89
CA TRP A 21 -18.17 -0.72 15.15
C TRP A 21 -19.55 -0.72 14.50
N LYS A 22 -20.57 -0.26 15.25
CA LYS A 22 -21.96 -0.25 14.77
C LYS A 22 -22.55 1.16 14.79
N ARG A 23 -23.28 1.45 13.71
CA ARG A 23 -24.20 2.59 13.65
C ARG A 23 -25.45 2.25 14.45
N MET A 24 -25.87 3.11 15.38
CA MET A 24 -27.21 3.04 15.98
C MET A 24 -27.98 4.31 15.72
N MET A 25 -29.31 4.21 15.69
CA MET A 25 -30.21 5.33 15.48
C MET A 25 -31.06 5.48 16.75
N ARG A 26 -31.02 6.64 17.42
CA ARG A 26 -31.72 6.83 18.69
C ARG A 26 -33.24 7.02 18.50
N ASN A 27 -33.65 7.88 17.57
CA ASN A 27 -35.06 8.23 17.30
C ASN A 27 -35.30 8.29 15.77
N SER A 28 -36.56 8.17 15.31
CA SER A 28 -36.91 8.28 13.88
C SER A 28 -36.74 9.70 13.31
N ASP A 29 -36.91 10.71 14.17
CA ASP A 29 -36.98 12.14 13.78
C ASP A 29 -35.72 12.93 14.16
N GLU A 30 -34.87 12.34 15.00
CA GLU A 30 -33.52 12.83 15.31
C GLU A 30 -32.55 11.70 14.95
N LEU A 31 -31.91 11.86 13.78
CA LEU A 31 -30.82 11.03 13.29
C LEU A 31 -29.57 11.22 14.17
N MET A 32 -29.67 10.92 15.46
CA MET A 32 -28.53 10.75 16.34
C MET A 32 -27.93 9.40 16.00
N THR A 33 -26.89 9.42 15.17
CA THR A 33 -26.07 8.24 14.93
C THR A 33 -25.19 8.00 16.15
N THR A 34 -25.69 7.23 17.12
CA THR A 34 -24.86 6.81 18.25
C THR A 34 -23.98 5.65 17.80
N PHE A 35 -22.67 5.87 17.69
CA PHE A 35 -21.72 4.77 17.55
C PHE A 35 -21.67 4.01 18.87
N HIS A 36 -22.34 2.86 18.93
CA HIS A 36 -22.11 1.90 19.98
C HIS A 36 -21.12 0.88 19.43
N GLY A 37 -19.87 1.33 19.44
CA GLY A 37 -18.72 0.66 18.83
C GLY A 37 -17.38 1.03 19.46
N VAL A 38 -17.36 2.01 20.37
CA VAL A 38 -16.48 1.90 21.54
C VAL A 38 -17.29 1.21 22.64
N ALA A 39 -17.50 -0.10 22.54
CA ALA A 39 -18.09 -0.88 23.63
C ALA A 39 -17.04 -1.24 24.69
N ILE A 40 -16.30 -0.21 25.14
CA ILE A 40 -15.77 -0.05 26.50
C ILE A 40 -15.82 1.48 26.80
N GLY A 41 -17.00 2.03 27.14
CA GLY A 41 -17.14 3.41 27.62
C GLY A 41 -18.30 4.25 27.03
N ASN A 42 -18.18 5.59 27.16
CA ASN A 42 -19.24 6.61 26.97
C ASN A 42 -18.96 7.65 25.86
N VAL A 43 -18.09 7.38 24.88
CA VAL A 43 -17.75 8.37 23.83
C VAL A 43 -18.69 8.22 22.62
N PHE A 44 -19.40 9.30 22.28
CA PHE A 44 -20.29 9.39 21.12
C PHE A 44 -19.68 10.34 20.08
N VAL A 45 -19.53 9.89 18.82
CA VAL A 45 -19.26 10.79 17.70
C VAL A 45 -20.61 11.20 17.12
N GLU A 46 -20.96 12.47 17.28
CA GLU A 46 -22.20 13.05 16.77
C GLU A 46 -21.98 13.61 15.36
N LEU A 47 -22.69 13.08 14.37
CA LEU A 47 -22.78 13.71 13.04
C LEU A 47 -24.12 14.43 12.94
N THR A 48 -24.09 15.74 12.71
CA THR A 48 -25.29 16.56 12.50
C THR A 48 -26.03 16.15 11.23
N THR A 49 -27.35 16.20 11.27
CA THR A 49 -28.26 15.46 10.39
C THR A 49 -28.48 16.13 9.03
N GLY A 50 -27.61 15.82 8.07
CA GLY A 50 -27.85 15.94 6.63
C GLY A 50 -28.01 14.56 5.95
N LYS A 51 -28.41 14.56 4.67
CA LYS A 51 -28.69 13.32 3.91
C LYS A 51 -27.46 12.43 3.67
N ARG A 52 -26.23 12.97 3.79
CA ARG A 52 -24.98 12.24 3.53
C ARG A 52 -24.39 11.60 4.78
N ASP A 53 -24.77 12.07 5.96
CA ASP A 53 -24.16 11.68 7.23
C ASP A 53 -24.46 10.22 7.63
N ILE A 54 -25.50 9.63 7.05
CA ILE A 54 -25.78 8.18 7.19
C ILE A 54 -24.68 7.36 6.51
N PHE A 55 -24.27 7.74 5.30
CA PHE A 55 -23.23 7.03 4.55
C PHE A 55 -21.86 7.22 5.18
N ASP A 56 -21.58 8.42 5.72
CA ASP A 56 -20.31 8.69 6.40
C ASP A 56 -20.19 7.84 7.67
N ALA A 57 -21.28 7.68 8.43
CA ALA A 57 -21.28 6.82 9.61
C ALA A 57 -21.12 5.33 9.27
N GLU A 58 -21.78 4.86 8.21
CA GLU A 58 -21.61 3.49 7.71
C GLU A 58 -20.17 3.24 7.24
N PHE A 59 -19.58 4.20 6.54
CA PHE A 59 -18.20 4.13 6.10
C PHE A 59 -17.24 4.07 7.30
N ILE A 60 -17.42 4.92 8.31
CA ILE A 60 -16.58 4.90 9.53
C ILE A 60 -16.71 3.56 10.27
N ALA A 61 -17.93 3.03 10.38
CA ALA A 61 -18.18 1.72 11.01
C ALA A 61 -17.51 0.56 10.26
N ALA A 62 -17.52 0.61 8.92
CA ALA A 62 -16.84 -0.36 8.08
C ALA A 62 -15.31 -0.21 8.16
N ALA A 63 -14.80 1.03 8.20
CA ALA A 63 -13.39 1.38 8.36
C ALA A 63 -12.94 1.37 9.83
N ASN A 64 -13.46 0.44 10.62
CA ASN A 64 -13.07 0.26 12.01
C ASN A 64 -11.60 -0.19 12.14
N PRO A 65 -11.00 -0.14 13.35
CA PRO A 65 -9.61 -0.47 13.56
C PRO A 65 -9.22 -1.88 13.10
N ALA A 66 -10.11 -2.86 13.26
CA ALA A 66 -9.83 -4.23 12.81
C ALA A 66 -9.72 -4.29 11.27
N THR A 67 -10.63 -3.63 10.55
CA THR A 67 -10.56 -3.51 9.09
C THR A 67 -9.29 -2.77 8.65
N VAL A 68 -8.93 -1.68 9.32
CA VAL A 68 -7.71 -0.91 8.99
C VAL A 68 -6.45 -1.76 9.20
N LEU A 69 -6.35 -2.50 10.30
CA LEU A 69 -5.22 -3.39 10.56
C LEU A 69 -5.12 -4.50 9.50
N ALA A 70 -6.24 -5.13 9.14
CA ALA A 70 -6.28 -6.15 8.09
C ALA A 70 -5.80 -5.59 6.73
N LEU A 71 -6.26 -4.40 6.35
CA LEU A 71 -5.81 -3.74 5.12
C LEU A 71 -4.31 -3.37 5.15
N LEU A 72 -3.79 -2.98 6.31
CA LEU A 72 -2.36 -2.72 6.48
C LEU A 72 -1.53 -4.01 6.37
N ASP A 73 -2.00 -5.12 6.94
CA ASP A 73 -1.34 -6.43 6.82
C ASP A 73 -1.31 -6.92 5.36
N GLU A 74 -2.41 -6.78 4.62
CA GLU A 74 -2.48 -7.09 3.20
C GLU A 74 -1.51 -6.24 2.38
N LEU A 75 -1.44 -4.94 2.69
CA LEU A 75 -0.56 -4.00 1.98
C LEU A 75 0.92 -4.28 2.27
N GLU A 76 1.29 -4.60 3.50
CA GLU A 76 2.65 -5.00 3.88
C GLU A 76 3.07 -6.31 3.21
N SER A 77 2.16 -7.28 3.13
CA SER A 77 2.37 -8.53 2.39
C SER A 77 2.61 -8.28 0.89
N ALA A 78 1.80 -7.43 0.28
CA ALA A 78 1.96 -7.03 -1.12
C ALA A 78 3.30 -6.30 -1.36
N ASP A 79 3.70 -5.40 -0.44
CA ASP A 79 4.99 -4.71 -0.51
C ASP A 79 6.17 -5.69 -0.41
N MET A 80 6.07 -6.70 0.45
CA MET A 80 7.07 -7.76 0.57
C MET A 80 7.19 -8.59 -0.71
N ILE A 81 6.06 -9.00 -1.30
CA ILE A 81 6.01 -9.73 -2.57
C ILE A 81 6.62 -8.89 -3.70
N ASN A 82 6.29 -7.61 -3.78
CA ASN A 82 6.85 -6.69 -4.75
C ASN A 82 8.37 -6.54 -4.60
N ALA A 83 8.87 -6.48 -3.36
CA ALA A 83 10.30 -6.44 -3.09
C ALA A 83 11.02 -7.73 -3.52
N ASP A 84 10.41 -8.90 -3.33
CA ASP A 84 10.95 -10.17 -3.81
C ASP A 84 10.97 -10.23 -5.34
N TYR A 85 9.88 -9.85 -6.01
CA TYR A 85 9.85 -9.78 -7.47
C TYR A 85 10.90 -8.84 -8.03
N ARG A 86 11.11 -7.67 -7.42
CA ARG A 86 12.19 -6.75 -7.80
C ARG A 86 13.56 -7.41 -7.70
N LYS A 87 13.85 -8.14 -6.62
CA LYS A 87 15.11 -8.90 -6.47
C LYS A 87 15.25 -10.00 -7.53
N ARG A 88 14.17 -10.69 -7.88
CA ARG A 88 14.18 -11.72 -8.93
C ARG A 88 14.44 -11.11 -10.30
N LEU A 89 13.80 -10.00 -10.63
CA LEU A 89 14.04 -9.26 -11.87
C LEU A 89 15.49 -8.81 -11.96
N ASP A 90 16.00 -8.20 -10.90
CA ASP A 90 17.39 -7.77 -10.81
C ASP A 90 18.39 -8.94 -10.96
N ARG A 91 18.08 -10.12 -10.39
CA ARG A 91 18.87 -11.35 -10.62
C ARG A 91 18.79 -11.82 -12.08
N LEU A 92 17.61 -11.78 -12.68
CA LEU A 92 17.40 -12.19 -14.08
C LEU A 92 18.13 -11.24 -15.04
N GLU A 93 18.11 -9.94 -14.76
CA GLU A 93 18.86 -8.93 -15.50
C GLU A 93 20.38 -9.15 -15.37
N ARG A 94 20.87 -9.43 -14.15
CA ARG A 94 22.29 -9.73 -13.89
C ARG A 94 22.75 -11.12 -14.35
N ARG A 95 21.86 -11.96 -14.87
CA ARG A 95 22.18 -13.34 -15.25
C ARG A 95 22.99 -13.45 -16.56
N CYS A 96 23.23 -12.35 -17.29
CA CYS A 96 24.39 -12.30 -18.20
C CYS A 96 25.61 -12.13 -17.30
N ASN A 97 26.51 -13.13 -17.24
CA ASN A 97 27.74 -13.00 -16.46
C ASN A 97 28.63 -11.81 -16.88
N HIS A 98 28.30 -11.07 -17.95
CA HIS A 98 29.07 -10.01 -18.63
C HIS A 98 30.55 -10.35 -18.93
N GLN A 99 30.98 -11.57 -18.58
CA GLN A 99 32.24 -12.23 -18.90
C GLN A 99 32.13 -13.04 -20.21
N GLY A 100 30.97 -13.04 -20.86
CA GLY A 100 30.76 -13.68 -22.15
C GLY A 100 31.21 -12.80 -23.33
N SER A 101 31.08 -13.34 -24.55
CA SER A 101 31.34 -12.59 -25.78
C SER A 101 30.47 -11.32 -25.85
N VAL A 102 30.99 -10.29 -26.53
CA VAL A 102 30.32 -9.02 -26.79
C VAL A 102 30.24 -8.82 -28.30
N TYR A 103 29.22 -8.08 -28.76
CA TYR A 103 29.12 -7.66 -30.15
C TYR A 103 28.81 -6.16 -30.24
N TRP A 104 29.07 -5.58 -31.41
CA TRP A 104 28.69 -4.21 -31.74
C TRP A 104 27.40 -4.24 -32.55
N ASP A 105 26.37 -3.53 -32.11
CA ASP A 105 25.14 -3.38 -32.90
C ASP A 105 25.31 -2.38 -34.05
N ALA A 106 24.29 -2.26 -34.90
CA ALA A 106 24.28 -1.33 -36.03
C ALA A 106 24.41 0.15 -35.63
N SER A 107 24.09 0.49 -34.38
CA SER A 107 24.27 1.84 -33.82
C SER A 107 25.65 2.07 -33.21
N GLY A 108 26.52 1.06 -33.19
CA GLY A 108 27.88 1.16 -32.64
C GLY A 108 27.93 1.05 -31.12
N VAL A 109 26.89 0.49 -30.47
CA VAL A 109 26.89 0.23 -29.02
C VAL A 109 27.40 -1.19 -28.75
N LYS A 110 28.27 -1.34 -27.74
CA LYS A 110 28.81 -2.63 -27.31
C LYS A 110 27.82 -3.35 -26.39
N ARG A 111 27.34 -4.53 -26.79
CA ARG A 111 26.31 -5.29 -26.07
C ARG A 111 26.82 -6.67 -25.60
N CYS A 112 26.29 -7.18 -24.48
CA CYS A 112 26.49 -8.57 -24.06
C CYS A 112 25.91 -9.51 -25.12
N ALA A 113 26.66 -10.46 -25.67
CA ALA A 113 26.11 -11.43 -26.63
C ALA A 113 25.07 -12.38 -26.00
N GLY A 114 25.10 -12.55 -24.68
CA GLY A 114 24.14 -13.38 -23.95
C GLY A 114 22.79 -12.71 -23.65
N CYS A 115 22.75 -11.39 -23.39
CA CYS A 115 21.51 -10.70 -22.97
C CYS A 115 21.15 -9.46 -23.80
N GLY A 116 22.01 -8.99 -24.71
CA GLY A 116 21.77 -7.80 -25.52
C GLY A 116 21.78 -6.47 -24.75
N ILE A 117 21.99 -6.48 -23.43
CA ILE A 117 22.12 -5.26 -22.60
C ILE A 117 23.50 -4.64 -22.83
N ASP A 118 23.56 -3.32 -22.72
CA ASP A 118 24.77 -2.52 -22.85
C ASP A 118 25.85 -3.04 -21.89
N ALA A 119 27.01 -3.42 -22.43
CA ALA A 119 28.16 -3.81 -21.64
C ALA A 119 28.83 -2.53 -21.13
N ALA A 120 28.28 -1.93 -20.08
CA ALA A 120 28.77 -0.68 -19.52
C ALA A 120 30.23 -0.83 -19.04
N GLY A 121 31.15 -0.17 -19.75
CA GLY A 121 32.58 -0.11 -19.43
C GLY A 121 33.48 -0.54 -20.59
N ILE A 122 34.35 0.38 -21.01
CA ILE A 122 35.48 0.20 -21.94
C ILE A 122 35.15 0.34 -23.44
N GLY A 123 35.32 1.59 -23.90
CA GLY A 123 35.77 1.96 -25.25
C GLY A 123 34.66 2.24 -26.24
N ALA A 124 34.61 3.45 -26.79
CA ALA A 124 34.02 3.70 -28.09
C ALA A 124 34.81 2.90 -29.16
N LYS A 125 34.16 2.59 -30.28
CA LYS A 125 34.71 1.73 -31.34
C LYS A 125 35.90 2.44 -32.03
N GLY A 126 37.10 2.22 -31.50
CA GLY A 126 38.39 2.54 -32.12
C GLY A 126 38.70 4.03 -32.27
N GLU A 127 39.60 4.52 -31.42
CA GLU A 127 40.76 5.30 -31.86
C GLU A 127 42.02 4.47 -31.56
#